data_AF-A0A9P5ZJ90-F1
#
_entry.id   AF-A0A9P5ZJ90-F1
#
_cell.length_a   1.000
_cell.length_b   1.000
_cell.length_c   1.000
_cell.angle_alpha   90.00
_cell.angle_beta   90.00
_cell.angle_gamma   90.00
#
_symmetry.space_group_name_H-M   'P 1'
#
loop_
_entity.id
_entity.type
_entity.pdbx_description
1 polymer ?
#
loop_
_entity_poly.entity_id
_entity_poly.type
_entity_poly.pdbx_seq_one_letter_code
_entity_poly.pdbx_strand_id
1 'polypeptide(L)'
;MNTPEDLTTEALKVAKSAKLKKWIWDANSLAKRHVLNTMGKVQELRQQLAEFYHLDLSVPELVVPTDVKDTNPIDIMIQNRQWDYLMELRAEWKELSAAGWEFKLV
;
A
#
# COMPACT_ATOMS: atom_id res chain seq x y z
N MET A 1 -5.45 -14.03 20.22
CA MET A 1 -6.37 -13.29 19.34
C MET A 1 -5.61 -13.03 18.06
N ASN A 2 -6.04 -13.57 16.92
CA ASN A 2 -5.37 -13.29 15.64
C ASN A 2 -5.84 -11.92 15.17
N THR A 3 -4.99 -10.91 15.33
CA THR A 3 -5.14 -9.61 14.67
C THR A 3 -5.07 -9.82 13.15
N PRO A 4 -5.96 -9.22 12.35
CA PRO A 4 -5.76 -9.18 10.90
C PRO A 4 -4.36 -8.61 10.63
N GLU A 5 -3.59 -9.25 9.74
CA GLU A 5 -2.18 -8.90 9.48
C GLU A 5 -1.99 -7.41 9.10
N ASP A 6 -3.05 -6.78 8.57
CA ASP A 6 -3.08 -5.38 8.17
C ASP A 6 -3.59 -4.40 9.26
N LEU A 7 -3.96 -4.87 10.45
CA LEU A 7 -4.58 -4.04 11.49
C LEU A 7 -3.52 -3.46 12.44
N THR A 8 -2.87 -2.38 12.00
CA THR A 8 -1.99 -1.55 12.82
C THR A 8 -2.70 -0.28 13.29
N THR A 9 -2.16 0.40 14.31
CA THR A 9 -2.62 1.73 14.77
C THR A 9 -2.67 2.74 13.62
N GLU A 10 -1.67 2.71 12.74
CA GLU A 10 -1.58 3.54 11.53
C GLU A 10 -2.68 3.21 10.54
N ALA A 11 -2.84 1.92 10.22
CA ALA A 11 -3.87 1.46 9.30
C ALA A 11 -5.26 1.84 9.80
N LEU A 12 -5.50 1.84 11.12
CA LEU A 12 -6.75 2.24 11.74
C LEU A 12 -7.00 3.77 11.63
N LYS A 13 -5.96 4.59 11.80
CA LYS A 13 -6.02 6.06 11.65
C LYS A 13 -6.34 6.51 10.21
N VAL A 14 -5.88 5.78 9.19
CA VAL A 14 -6.12 6.13 7.78
C VAL A 14 -7.26 5.35 7.11
N ALA A 15 -7.77 4.29 7.74
CA ALA A 15 -8.81 3.45 7.16
C ALA A 15 -10.11 4.22 6.87
N LYS A 16 -10.65 3.96 5.68
CA LYS A 16 -11.98 4.40 5.24
C LYS A 16 -13.07 3.51 5.84
N SER A 17 -14.30 4.02 5.88
CA SER A 17 -15.48 3.35 6.45
C SER A 17 -15.66 1.90 5.99
N ALA A 18 -15.45 1.61 4.71
CA ALA A 18 -15.57 0.25 4.16
C ALA A 18 -14.55 -0.73 4.77
N LYS A 19 -13.29 -0.30 4.95
CA LYS A 19 -12.23 -1.12 5.54
C LYS A 19 -12.49 -1.37 7.03
N LEU A 20 -12.95 -0.34 7.75
CA LEU A 20 -13.34 -0.45 9.16
C LEU A 20 -14.49 -1.45 9.37
N LYS A 21 -15.54 -1.36 8.54
CA LYS A 21 -16.66 -2.31 8.60
C LYS A 21 -16.23 -3.75 8.29
N LYS A 22 -15.31 -3.94 7.35
CA LYS A 22 -14.74 -5.25 7.05
C LYS A 22 -14.01 -5.82 8.28
N TRP A 23 -13.13 -5.05 8.90
CA TRP A 23 -12.41 -5.50 10.10
C TRP A 23 -13.34 -5.79 11.29
N ILE A 24 -14.42 -5.03 11.43
CA ILE A 24 -15.46 -5.29 12.44
C ILE A 24 -16.20 -6.61 12.15
N TRP A 25 -16.53 -6.85 10.87
CA TRP A 25 -17.15 -8.11 10.46
C TRP A 25 -16.22 -9.31 10.71
N ASP A 26 -14.94 -9.19 10.34
CA ASP A 26 -13.92 -10.22 10.60
C ASP A 26 -13.77 -10.47 12.11
N ALA A 27 -13.73 -9.41 12.93
CA ALA A 27 -13.66 -9.52 14.39
C ALA A 27 -14.87 -10.24 15.00
N ASN A 28 -16.08 -9.90 14.55
CA ASN A 28 -17.31 -10.56 14.99
C ASN A 28 -17.36 -12.03 14.55
N SER A 29 -16.90 -12.32 13.33
CA SER A 29 -16.80 -13.69 12.80
C SER A 29 -15.83 -14.53 13.63
N LEU A 30 -14.65 -13.99 13.94
CA LEU A 30 -13.66 -14.63 14.82
C LEU A 30 -14.22 -14.86 16.23
N ALA A 31 -14.95 -13.90 16.78
CA ALA A 31 -15.58 -14.02 18.09
C ALA A 31 -16.82 -14.94 18.10
N LYS A 32 -17.30 -15.38 16.93
CA LYS A 32 -18.54 -16.14 16.71
C LYS A 32 -19.78 -15.51 17.36
N ARG A 33 -19.74 -14.20 17.61
CA ARG A 33 -20.79 -13.42 18.26
C ARG A 33 -20.65 -11.96 17.86
N HIS A 34 -21.74 -11.22 17.96
CA HIS A 34 -21.76 -9.80 17.64
C HIS A 34 -21.16 -8.97 18.79
N VAL A 35 -19.87 -8.64 18.69
CA VAL A 35 -19.13 -7.87 19.72
C VAL A 35 -19.02 -6.39 19.35
N LEU A 36 -18.87 -6.08 18.06
CA LEU A 36 -18.61 -4.74 17.55
C LEU A 36 -19.72 -4.31 16.58
N ASN A 37 -20.10 -3.03 16.61
CA ASN A 37 -21.17 -2.47 15.78
C ASN A 37 -20.61 -1.97 14.44
N THR A 38 -21.30 -2.24 13.34
CA THR A 38 -20.91 -1.73 12.01
C THR A 38 -21.57 -0.39 11.66
N MET A 39 -22.50 0.09 12.48
CA MET A 39 -23.21 1.35 12.34
C MET A 39 -22.56 2.43 13.22
N GLY A 40 -22.37 3.62 12.66
CA GLY A 40 -21.77 4.75 13.36
C GLY A 40 -20.90 5.62 12.47
N LYS A 41 -20.36 6.69 13.04
CA LYS A 41 -19.35 7.54 12.40
C LYS A 41 -18.02 6.80 12.30
N VAL A 42 -17.20 7.17 11.33
CA VAL A 42 -15.86 6.57 11.11
C VAL A 42 -15.02 6.57 12.39
N GLN A 43 -15.10 7.63 13.19
CA GLN A 43 -14.34 7.74 14.45
C GLN A 43 -14.83 6.77 15.53
N GLU A 44 -16.14 6.53 15.62
CA GLU A 44 -16.73 5.55 16.54
C GLU A 44 -16.28 4.12 16.17
N LEU A 45 -16.29 3.80 14.88
CA LEU A 45 -15.81 2.50 14.38
C LEU A 45 -14.31 2.29 14.66
N ARG A 46 -13.49 3.35 14.55
CA ARG A 46 -12.06 3.30 14.90
C ARG A 46 -11.87 3.05 16.38
N GLN A 47 -12.61 3.75 17.22
CA GLN A 47 -12.50 3.59 18.67
C GLN A 47 -12.92 2.19 19.12
N GLN A 48 -14.02 1.65 18.58
CA GLN A 48 -14.46 0.29 18.87
C GLN A 48 -13.42 -0.78 18.48
N LEU A 49 -12.79 -0.62 17.31
CA LEU A 49 -11.70 -1.52 16.89
C LEU A 49 -10.46 -1.35 17.76
N ALA A 50 -10.12 -0.12 18.13
CA ALA A 50 -8.97 0.15 19.00
C ALA A 50 -9.16 -0.47 20.38
N GLU A 51 -10.34 -0.33 20.98
CA GLU A 51 -10.68 -0.95 22.27
C GLU A 51 -10.66 -2.48 22.18
N PHE A 52 -11.22 -3.07 21.12
CA PHE A 52 -11.27 -4.53 20.95
C PHE A 52 -9.90 -5.18 20.79
N TYR A 53 -8.98 -4.51 20.09
CA TYR A 53 -7.63 -5.01 19.84
C TYR A 53 -6.57 -4.40 20.79
N HIS A 54 -7.00 -3.65 21.81
CA HIS A 54 -6.13 -2.96 22.76
C HIS A 54 -5.07 -2.06 22.09
N LEU A 55 -5.46 -1.37 21.01
CA LEU A 55 -4.61 -0.42 20.30
C LEU A 55 -4.78 0.97 20.92
N ASP A 56 -3.67 1.59 21.33
CA ASP A 56 -3.70 2.95 21.84
C ASP A 56 -3.68 3.96 20.69
N LEU A 57 -4.80 4.66 20.51
CA LEU A 57 -4.95 5.74 19.53
C LEU A 57 -4.37 7.08 20.03
N SER A 58 -4.08 7.20 21.33
CA SER A 58 -3.55 8.41 21.97
C SER A 58 -2.04 8.55 21.81
N VAL A 59 -1.32 7.51 21.38
CA VAL A 59 0.13 7.59 21.14
C VAL A 59 0.37 8.52 19.93
N PRO A 60 1.05 9.66 20.13
CA PRO A 60 1.56 10.47 19.04
C PRO A 60 2.51 9.61 18.22
N GLU A 61 2.44 9.72 16.89
CA GLU A 61 3.34 9.01 15.99
C GLU A 61 4.79 9.12 16.49
N LEU A 62 5.41 7.98 16.82
CA LEU A 62 6.84 7.88 16.59
C LEU A 62 6.96 7.96 15.09
N VAL A 63 7.33 9.14 14.60
CA VAL A 63 7.74 9.37 13.23
C VAL A 63 9.00 8.55 13.00
N VAL A 64 8.82 7.24 12.80
CA VAL A 64 9.81 6.44 12.11
C VAL A 64 9.89 7.11 10.74
N PRO A 65 11.09 7.47 10.24
CA PRO A 65 11.21 7.89 8.86
C PRO A 65 10.81 6.69 8.00
N THR A 66 9.52 6.59 7.70
CA THR A 66 9.01 5.71 6.67
C THR A 66 9.65 6.25 5.42
N ASP A 67 10.54 5.44 4.85
CA ASP A 67 11.24 5.69 3.59
C ASP A 67 10.43 6.61 2.72
N VAL A 68 11.07 7.74 2.39
CA VAL A 68 10.57 8.79 1.52
C VAL A 68 9.81 8.11 0.39
N LYS A 69 8.48 8.11 0.47
CA LYS A 69 7.64 7.80 -0.66
C LYS A 69 7.67 9.04 -1.54
N ASP A 70 8.85 9.31 -2.09
CA ASP A 70 9.05 10.15 -3.26
C ASP A 70 8.48 9.35 -4.42
N THR A 71 7.16 9.20 -4.43
CA THR A 71 6.44 9.23 -5.69
C THR A 71 6.44 10.68 -6.13
N ASN A 72 7.62 11.18 -6.54
CA ASN A 72 7.62 12.10 -7.67
C ASN A 72 6.99 11.27 -8.79
N PRO A 73 5.76 11.58 -9.25
CA PRO A 73 5.22 10.89 -10.39
C PRO A 73 6.22 11.14 -11.53
N ILE A 74 6.94 10.09 -11.95
CA ILE A 74 7.78 10.19 -13.14
C ILE A 74 6.81 10.64 -14.23
N ASP A 75 7.05 11.85 -14.73
CA ASP A 75 6.23 12.47 -15.78
C ASP A 75 6.03 11.44 -16.88
N ILE A 76 4.79 11.29 -17.34
CA ILE A 76 4.43 10.33 -18.40
C ILE A 76 5.34 10.54 -19.63
N MET A 77 5.79 11.78 -19.88
CA MET A 77 6.77 12.08 -20.92
C MET A 77 8.13 11.42 -20.67
N ILE A 78 8.59 11.38 -19.41
CA ILE A 78 9.86 10.71 -19.05
C ILE A 78 9.72 9.20 -19.22
N GLN A 79 8.59 8.61 -18.81
CA GLN A 79 8.34 7.17 -19.01
C GLN A 79 8.33 6.80 -20.49
N ASN A 80 7.61 7.57 -21.31
CA ASN A 80 7.55 7.32 -22.76
C ASN A 80 8.94 7.44 -23.38
N ARG A 81 9.71 8.46 -23.01
CA ARG A 81 11.07 8.65 -23.53
C ARG A 81 12.02 7.52 -23.12
N GLN A 82 11.89 7.01 -21.89
CA GLN A 82 12.64 5.82 -21.46
C GLN A 82 12.26 4.59 -22.27
N TRP A 83 10.97 4.42 -22.57
CA TRP A 83 10.48 3.30 -23.35
C TRP A 83 10.93 3.36 -24.82
N ASP A 84 10.88 4.56 -25.42
CA ASP A 84 11.36 4.80 -26.78
C ASP A 84 12.86 4.49 -26.89
N TYR A 85 13.66 4.97 -25.95
CA TYR A 85 15.10 4.69 -25.90
C TYR A 85 15.40 3.18 -25.77
N LEU A 86 14.64 2.44 -24.96
CA LEU A 86 14.78 0.98 -24.86
C LEU A 86 14.43 0.27 -26.17
N MET A 87 13.46 0.79 -26.93
CA MET A 87 13.08 0.24 -28.23
C MET A 87 14.13 0.53 -29.30
N GLU A 88 14.77 1.69 -29.25
CA GLU A 88 15.92 2.04 -30.11
C GLU A 88 17.11 1.09 -29.83
N LEU A 89 17.50 0.91 -28.56
CA LEU A 89 18.56 -0.03 -28.18
C LEU A 89 18.27 -1.46 -28.64
N ARG A 90 17.01 -1.89 -28.59
CA ARG A 90 16.60 -3.20 -29.09
C ARG A 90 16.79 -3.32 -30.60
N ALA A 91 16.53 -2.26 -31.36
CA ALA A 91 16.74 -2.25 -32.80
C ALA A 91 18.23 -2.30 -33.13
N GLU A 92 19.04 -1.47 -32.48
CA GLU A 92 20.51 -1.46 -32.62
C GLU A 92 21.13 -2.81 -32.27
N TRP A 93 20.69 -3.43 -31.17
CA TRP A 93 21.15 -4.76 -30.79
C TRP A 93 20.83 -5.81 -31.87
N LYS A 94 19.64 -5.74 -32.46
CA LYS A 94 19.22 -6.67 -33.52
C LYS A 94 20.07 -6.50 -34.78
N GLU A 95 20.39 -5.27 -35.15
CA GLU A 95 21.24 -4.97 -36.31
C GLU A 95 22.69 -5.42 -36.09
N LEU A 96 23.26 -5.13 -34.92
CA LEU A 96 24.63 -5.54 -34.57
C LEU A 96 24.76 -7.06 -34.44
N SER A 97 23.76 -7.72 -33.83
CA SER A 97 23.69 -9.18 -33.75
C SER A 97 23.60 -9.82 -35.14
N ALA A 98 22.82 -9.25 -36.06
CA ALA A 98 22.75 -9.71 -37.44
C ALA A 98 24.07 -9.51 -38.21
N ALA A 99 24.83 -8.47 -37.88
CA ALA A 99 26.16 -8.23 -38.42
C ALA A 99 27.27 -9.09 -37.78
N GLY A 100 26.97 -9.78 -36.66
CA GLY A 100 27.94 -10.57 -35.88
C GLY A 100 28.83 -9.74 -34.97
N TRP A 101 28.43 -8.50 -34.66
CA TRP A 101 29.19 -7.53 -33.88
C TRP A 101 28.64 -7.48 -32.44
N GLU A 102 29.53 -7.18 -31.49
CA GLU A 102 29.15 -7.07 -30.08
C GLU A 102 28.44 -5.74 -29.80
N PHE A 103 27.25 -5.81 -29.20
CA PHE A 103 26.50 -4.65 -28.74
C PHE A 103 27.01 -4.18 -27.38
N LYS A 104 27.31 -2.88 -27.26
CA LYS A 104 27.73 -2.25 -26.01
C LYS A 104 26.70 -1.22 -25.59
N LEU A 105 26.10 -1.43 -24.42
CA LEU A 105 25.23 -0.45 -23.77
C LEU A 105 26.11 0.69 -23.25
N VAL A 106 25.86 1.92 -23.70
CA VAL A 106 26.60 3.13 -23.30
C VAL A 106 25.77 3.95 -22.34
#